data_AF-A0A7L4NZP1-F1
#
_entry.id   AF-A0A7L4NZP1-F1
#
_cell.length_a   1.000
_cell.length_b   1.000
_cell.length_c   1.000
_cell.angle_alpha   90.00
_cell.angle_beta   90.00
_cell.angle_gamma   90.00
#
_symmetry.space_group_name_H-M   'P 1'
#
loop_
_entity.id
_entity.type
_entity.pdbx_description
1 polymer ?
#
loop_
_entity_poly.entity_id
_entity_poly.type
_entity_poly.pdbx_seq_one_letter_code
_entity_poly.pdbx_strand_id
1 'polypeptide(L)'
;MAFSISAVSAANTTTVDANSIIKSSDTVKNYVETKKAVPTTVTVGSKKVTSAQYLYILSSTVTNLNKNSKKSVTVKTIAKAPKPVENVKTGTLSKSEYIKLAGKITTFVNTNGRLPNFITTSKGNMNPDNLIYTYSKIVAFYKTNNRLPNTVSVKPWSTTKSTSEGSPATIDAIFKKAAKYGYSHAAHDAATLVKIGAGDCWAMSDYLFKQLKAAKVKARIIQYPTAYASNHRSVQYYKNGAWVNVPYRTYGFNSMFNNVGSSGTVIASC
;
A
#
# COMPACT_ATOMS: atom_id res chain seq x y z
N MET A 1 49.44 15.68 -44.58
CA MET A 1 48.01 15.83 -44.22
C MET A 1 47.65 14.69 -43.28
N ALA A 2 47.53 14.96 -41.97
CA ALA A 2 47.07 13.97 -41.01
C ALA A 2 45.56 14.17 -40.81
N PHE A 3 44.76 13.18 -41.20
CA PHE A 3 43.33 13.17 -40.93
C PHE A 3 43.10 12.87 -39.45
N SER A 4 42.60 13.86 -38.70
CA SER A 4 42.11 13.66 -37.34
C SER A 4 40.79 12.88 -37.40
N ILE A 5 40.82 11.61 -37.02
CA ILE A 5 39.61 10.86 -36.71
C ILE A 5 39.05 11.35 -35.37
N SER A 6 38.00 12.17 -35.42
CA SER A 6 37.23 12.52 -34.24
C SER A 6 36.61 11.25 -33.66
N ALA A 7 37.05 10.84 -32.47
CA ALA A 7 36.40 9.79 -31.71
C ALA A 7 34.94 10.21 -31.43
N VAL A 8 33.99 9.61 -32.13
CA VAL A 8 32.58 9.65 -31.74
C VAL A 8 32.51 9.01 -30.36
N SER A 9 32.22 9.83 -29.35
CA SER A 9 31.95 9.32 -28.01
C SER A 9 30.73 8.39 -28.10
N ALA A 10 30.95 7.10 -27.90
CA ALA A 10 29.85 6.17 -27.71
C ALA A 10 29.03 6.69 -26.53
N ALA A 11 27.79 7.12 -26.78
CA ALA A 11 26.88 7.50 -25.70
C ALA A 11 26.84 6.32 -24.72
N ASN A 12 27.24 6.55 -23.47
CA ASN A 12 27.25 5.53 -22.42
C ASN A 12 25.82 5.03 -22.18
N THR A 13 25.38 4.02 -22.96
CA THR A 13 24.03 3.46 -22.88
C THR A 13 23.92 2.70 -21.58
N THR A 14 23.24 3.30 -20.62
CA THR A 14 23.08 2.76 -19.30
C THR A 14 21.92 1.75 -19.30
N THR A 15 22.20 0.45 -19.18
CA THR A 15 21.18 -0.63 -19.18
C THR A 15 20.96 -1.27 -17.81
N VAL A 16 19.76 -1.76 -17.52
CA VAL A 16 19.44 -2.53 -16.30
C VAL A 16 18.91 -3.91 -16.68
N ASP A 17 19.38 -4.96 -16.01
CA ASP A 17 19.00 -6.35 -16.32
C ASP A 17 17.64 -6.73 -15.71
N ALA A 18 17.00 -7.75 -16.29
CA ALA A 18 15.67 -8.18 -15.87
C ALA A 18 15.61 -8.65 -14.40
N ASN A 19 16.65 -9.31 -13.88
CA ASN A 19 16.64 -9.83 -12.52
C ASN A 19 16.72 -8.69 -11.49
N SER A 20 17.55 -7.68 -11.74
CA SER A 20 17.60 -6.44 -10.95
C SER A 20 16.26 -5.69 -10.97
N ILE A 21 15.58 -5.66 -12.11
CA ILE A 21 14.25 -5.05 -12.23
C ILE A 21 13.22 -5.85 -11.42
N ILE A 22 13.25 -7.18 -11.51
CA ILE A 22 12.36 -8.05 -10.72
C ILE A 22 12.57 -7.85 -9.21
N LYS A 23 13.83 -7.81 -8.76
CA LYS A 23 14.17 -7.57 -7.35
C LYS A 23 13.70 -6.20 -6.87
N SER A 24 14.00 -5.15 -7.63
CA SER A 24 13.55 -3.78 -7.28
C SER A 24 12.02 -3.66 -7.27
N SER A 25 11.30 -4.40 -8.13
CA SER A 25 9.83 -4.37 -8.20
C SER A 25 9.20 -4.89 -6.93
N ASP A 26 9.76 -5.94 -6.34
CA ASP A 26 9.33 -6.47 -5.05
C ASP A 26 9.57 -5.44 -3.92
N THR A 27 10.73 -4.78 -3.92
CA THR A 27 11.05 -3.70 -2.98
C THR A 27 10.09 -2.52 -3.10
N VAL A 28 9.81 -2.04 -4.32
CA VAL A 28 8.92 -0.89 -4.55
C VAL A 28 7.47 -1.24 -4.19
N LYS A 29 7.00 -2.44 -4.53
CA LYS A 29 5.70 -2.96 -4.11
C LYS A 29 5.56 -2.88 -2.59
N ASN A 30 6.53 -3.44 -1.86
CA ASN A 30 6.54 -3.42 -0.39
C ASN A 30 6.66 -1.99 0.17
N TYR A 31 7.45 -1.12 -0.47
CA TYR A 31 7.57 0.28 -0.07
C TYR A 31 6.24 1.01 -0.21
N VAL A 32 5.54 0.88 -1.34
CA VAL A 32 4.22 1.50 -1.54
C VAL A 32 3.21 0.95 -0.52
N GLU A 33 3.24 -0.34 -0.25
CA GLU A 33 2.35 -0.98 0.72
C GLU A 33 2.62 -0.53 2.16
N THR A 34 3.85 -0.21 2.51
CA THR A 34 4.25 0.17 3.87
C THR A 34 4.28 1.68 4.11
N LYS A 35 4.73 2.45 3.12
CA LYS A 35 4.92 3.91 3.18
C LYS A 35 3.82 4.70 2.49
N LYS A 36 2.92 4.01 1.76
CA LYS A 36 1.75 4.61 1.09
C LYS A 36 2.12 5.71 0.08
N ALA A 37 3.33 5.64 -0.47
CA ALA A 37 3.89 6.57 -1.42
C ALA A 37 4.80 5.84 -2.40
N VAL A 38 4.97 6.40 -3.60
CA VAL A 38 5.99 5.91 -4.56
C VAL A 38 7.35 6.49 -4.17
N PRO A 39 8.43 5.69 -4.15
CA PRO A 39 9.78 6.22 -3.95
C PRO A 39 10.13 7.27 -5.01
N THR A 40 10.75 8.37 -4.59
CA THR A 40 11.24 9.40 -5.54
C THR A 40 12.36 8.86 -6.44
N THR A 41 13.17 7.95 -5.90
CA THR A 41 14.20 7.21 -6.63
C THR A 41 14.18 5.74 -6.24
N VAL A 42 14.55 4.87 -7.18
CA VAL A 42 14.61 3.42 -7.02
C VAL A 42 16.00 2.93 -7.39
N THR A 43 16.57 2.05 -6.58
CA THR A 43 17.82 1.35 -6.92
C THR A 43 17.49 0.07 -7.70
N VAL A 44 18.00 -0.03 -8.93
CA VAL A 44 17.85 -1.17 -9.83
C VAL A 44 19.24 -1.69 -10.16
N GLY A 45 19.64 -2.78 -9.50
CA GLY A 45 21.03 -3.26 -9.56
C GLY A 45 21.96 -2.24 -8.89
N SER A 46 23.00 -1.81 -9.59
CA SER A 46 23.92 -0.75 -9.15
C SER A 46 23.45 0.67 -9.51
N LYS A 47 22.27 0.82 -10.13
CA LYS A 47 21.82 2.09 -10.73
C LYS A 47 20.70 2.72 -9.95
N LYS A 48 20.77 4.03 -9.73
CA LYS A 48 19.70 4.83 -9.14
C LYS A 48 18.90 5.51 -10.24
N VAL A 49 17.61 5.22 -10.32
CA VAL A 49 16.69 5.77 -11.33
C VAL A 49 15.57 6.56 -10.67
N THR A 50 15.02 7.55 -11.36
CA THR A 50 13.85 8.29 -10.89
C THR A 50 12.57 7.45 -11.03
N SER A 51 11.50 7.81 -10.32
CA SER A 51 10.19 7.16 -10.48
C SER A 51 9.68 7.19 -11.91
N ALA A 52 9.95 8.27 -12.64
CA ALA A 52 9.57 8.42 -14.05
C ALA A 52 10.30 7.43 -14.96
N GLN A 53 11.61 7.28 -14.76
CA GLN A 53 12.42 6.28 -15.45
C GLN A 53 11.98 4.87 -15.09
N TYR A 54 11.63 4.66 -13.82
CA TYR A 54 11.23 3.36 -13.31
C TYR A 54 9.93 2.85 -13.95
N LEU A 55 8.93 3.72 -14.15
CA LEU A 55 7.69 3.33 -14.85
C LEU A 55 7.96 2.85 -16.28
N TYR A 56 8.87 3.52 -17.00
CA TYR A 56 9.27 3.09 -18.34
C TYR A 56 9.99 1.74 -18.32
N ILE A 57 10.90 1.54 -17.36
CA ILE A 57 11.62 0.28 -17.16
C ILE A 57 10.63 -0.86 -16.90
N LEU A 58 9.70 -0.68 -15.96
CA LEU A 58 8.66 -1.67 -15.64
C LEU A 58 7.81 -2.01 -16.87
N SER A 59 7.34 -1.00 -17.61
CA SER A 59 6.48 -1.20 -18.79
C SER A 59 7.22 -1.93 -19.92
N SER A 60 8.50 -1.60 -20.12
CA SER A 60 9.37 -2.28 -21.09
C SER A 60 9.62 -3.74 -20.69
N THR A 61 9.92 -3.99 -19.40
CA THR A 61 10.13 -5.33 -18.86
C THR A 61 8.87 -6.19 -19.02
N VAL A 62 7.69 -5.66 -18.73
CA VAL A 62 6.42 -6.39 -18.92
C VAL A 62 6.20 -6.78 -20.38
N THR A 63 6.53 -5.89 -21.31
CA THR A 63 6.47 -6.18 -22.75
C THR A 63 7.46 -7.28 -23.16
N ASN A 64 8.69 -7.25 -22.62
CA ASN A 64 9.71 -8.26 -22.88
C ASN A 64 9.32 -9.63 -22.29
N LEU A 65 8.85 -9.65 -21.03
CA LEU A 65 8.42 -10.87 -20.35
C LEU A 65 7.21 -11.52 -21.04
N ASN A 66 6.30 -10.73 -21.61
CA ASN A 66 5.19 -11.28 -22.40
C ASN A 66 5.65 -11.99 -23.68
N LYS A 67 6.83 -11.64 -24.20
CA LYS A 67 7.49 -12.31 -25.33
C LYS A 67 8.46 -13.41 -24.86
N ASN A 68 8.36 -13.85 -23.61
CA ASN A 68 9.27 -14.80 -22.97
C ASN A 68 10.75 -14.37 -23.03
N SER A 69 11.01 -13.05 -22.98
CA SER A 69 12.34 -12.47 -23.11
C SER A 69 12.75 -11.72 -21.85
N LYS A 70 13.96 -12.00 -21.34
CA LYS A 70 14.56 -11.31 -20.17
C LYS A 70 15.58 -10.24 -20.58
N LYS A 71 15.34 -9.58 -21.72
CA LYS A 71 16.21 -8.52 -22.24
C LYS A 71 16.35 -7.37 -21.23
N SER A 72 17.59 -6.90 -21.08
CA SER A 72 17.90 -5.68 -20.35
C SER A 72 17.20 -4.47 -20.96
N VAL A 73 16.89 -3.48 -20.12
CA VAL A 73 16.22 -2.25 -20.54
C VAL A 73 17.19 -1.08 -20.44
N THR A 74 17.29 -0.30 -21.52
CA THR A 74 18.06 0.95 -21.53
C THR A 74 17.35 2.02 -20.70
N VAL A 75 18.06 2.62 -19.75
CA VAL A 75 17.60 3.77 -18.97
C VAL A 75 17.60 5.01 -19.85
N LYS A 76 16.46 5.69 -19.94
CA LYS A 76 16.30 6.94 -20.70
C LYS A 76 16.15 8.12 -19.75
N THR A 77 16.46 9.32 -20.22
CA THR A 77 16.06 10.55 -19.54
C THR A 77 14.58 10.77 -19.77
N ILE A 78 13.78 10.85 -18.70
CA ILE A 78 12.33 10.92 -18.77
C ILE A 78 11.83 11.97 -17.76
N ALA A 79 11.14 12.99 -18.25
CA ALA A 79 10.52 13.99 -17.41
C ALA A 79 9.24 13.46 -16.74
N LYS A 80 8.89 14.05 -15.59
CA LYS A 80 7.64 13.73 -14.87
C LYS A 80 6.42 14.14 -15.69
N ALA A 81 5.27 13.58 -15.35
CA ALA A 81 3.99 14.03 -15.88
C ALA A 81 3.66 15.42 -15.32
N PRO A 82 3.34 16.41 -16.16
CA PRO A 82 3.13 17.79 -15.71
C PRO A 82 1.85 17.98 -14.89
N LYS A 83 0.78 17.25 -15.21
CA LYS A 83 -0.52 17.37 -14.54
C LYS A 83 -1.17 15.99 -14.34
N PRO A 84 -0.66 15.17 -13.40
CA PRO A 84 -1.22 13.84 -13.15
C PRO A 84 -2.68 13.94 -12.69
N VAL A 85 -3.56 13.13 -13.28
CA VAL A 85 -4.98 13.06 -12.90
C VAL A 85 -5.44 11.61 -12.81
N GLU A 86 -6.41 11.34 -11.95
CA GLU A 86 -6.92 9.98 -11.74
C GLU A 86 -8.41 9.97 -11.43
N ASN A 87 -9.12 9.00 -12.00
CA ASN A 87 -10.49 8.64 -11.61
C ASN A 87 -10.72 7.12 -11.66
N VAL A 88 -9.66 6.33 -11.48
CA VAL A 88 -9.72 4.87 -11.52
C VAL A 88 -10.56 4.32 -10.36
N LYS A 89 -11.40 3.33 -10.66
CA LYS A 89 -12.22 2.60 -9.69
C LYS A 89 -11.53 1.31 -9.25
N THR A 90 -11.93 0.80 -8.10
CA THR A 90 -11.47 -0.52 -7.63
C THR A 90 -11.93 -1.62 -8.57
N GLY A 91 -11.03 -2.56 -8.87
CA GLY A 91 -11.33 -3.71 -9.72
C GLY A 91 -10.07 -4.43 -10.16
N THR A 92 -10.17 -5.16 -11.27
CA THR A 92 -9.04 -5.88 -11.87
C THR A 92 -8.83 -5.47 -13.32
N LEU A 93 -7.57 -5.47 -13.76
CA LEU A 93 -7.17 -5.37 -15.16
C LEU A 93 -6.74 -6.76 -15.64
N SER A 94 -7.15 -7.14 -16.85
CA SER A 94 -6.75 -8.42 -17.45
C SER A 94 -5.32 -8.36 -17.99
N LYS A 95 -4.73 -9.54 -18.24
CA LYS A 95 -3.42 -9.66 -18.90
C LYS A 95 -3.35 -8.94 -20.23
N SER A 96 -4.32 -9.19 -21.10
CA SER A 96 -4.37 -8.53 -22.41
C SER A 96 -4.45 -7.00 -22.27
N GLU A 97 -5.17 -6.50 -21.27
CA GLU A 97 -5.26 -5.07 -21.00
C GLU A 97 -3.94 -4.49 -20.52
N TYR A 98 -3.37 -4.96 -19.40
CA TYR A 98 -2.16 -4.33 -18.85
C TYR A 98 -0.93 -4.46 -19.78
N ILE A 99 -0.90 -5.48 -20.66
CA ILE A 99 0.11 -5.59 -21.73
C ILE A 99 -0.06 -4.48 -22.77
N LYS A 100 -1.30 -4.26 -23.24
CA LYS A 100 -1.60 -3.15 -24.18
C LYS A 100 -1.23 -1.80 -23.56
N LEU A 101 -1.55 -1.60 -22.28
CA LEU A 101 -1.21 -0.38 -21.55
C LEU A 101 0.31 -0.19 -21.42
N ALA A 102 1.09 -1.26 -21.21
CA ALA A 102 2.54 -1.19 -21.12
C ALA A 102 3.16 -0.73 -22.45
N GLY A 103 2.61 -1.22 -23.58
CA GLY A 103 2.96 -0.72 -24.91
C GLY A 103 2.62 0.76 -25.10
N LYS A 104 1.42 1.20 -24.69
CA LYS A 104 1.03 2.62 -24.77
C LYS A 104 1.97 3.54 -23.97
N ILE A 105 2.36 3.12 -22.76
CA ILE A 105 3.28 3.89 -21.91
C ILE A 105 4.65 4.01 -22.57
N THR A 106 5.21 2.90 -23.05
CA THR A 106 6.54 2.92 -23.69
C THR A 106 6.54 3.76 -24.97
N THR A 107 5.52 3.64 -25.81
CA THR A 107 5.35 4.50 -27.00
C THR A 107 5.23 5.97 -26.61
N PHE A 108 4.36 6.32 -25.67
CA PHE A 108 4.18 7.70 -25.23
C PHE A 108 5.50 8.32 -24.74
N VAL A 109 6.22 7.61 -23.88
CA VAL A 109 7.50 8.08 -23.33
C VAL A 109 8.56 8.23 -24.43
N ASN A 110 8.63 7.30 -25.38
CA ASN A 110 9.56 7.38 -26.50
C ASN A 110 9.29 8.58 -27.40
N THR A 111 8.02 8.92 -27.63
CA THR A 111 7.62 10.05 -28.46
C THR A 111 7.77 11.39 -27.74
N ASN A 112 7.45 11.45 -26.44
CA ASN A 112 7.28 12.72 -25.73
C ASN A 112 8.40 13.04 -24.72
N GLY A 113 9.32 12.10 -24.45
CA GLY A 113 10.39 12.27 -23.46
C GLY A 113 9.90 12.46 -22.01
N ARG A 114 8.61 12.23 -21.74
CA ARG A 114 7.98 12.43 -20.43
C ARG A 114 6.90 11.38 -20.16
N LEU A 115 6.51 11.25 -18.89
CA LEU A 115 5.35 10.44 -18.54
C LEU A 115 4.02 11.07 -18.99
N PRO A 116 3.02 10.24 -19.33
CA PRO A 116 1.66 10.70 -19.55
C PRO A 116 1.02 11.15 -18.24
N ASN A 117 0.07 12.08 -18.31
CA ASN A 117 -0.70 12.52 -17.13
C ASN A 117 -1.57 11.40 -16.55
N PHE A 118 -2.03 10.50 -17.42
CA PHE A 118 -2.76 9.31 -17.07
C PHE A 118 -2.73 8.33 -18.25
N ILE A 119 -3.13 7.09 -17.99
CA ILE A 119 -3.48 6.10 -19.00
C ILE A 119 -4.92 5.67 -18.78
N THR A 120 -5.72 5.70 -19.84
CA THR A 120 -7.11 5.22 -19.79
C THR A 120 -7.15 3.69 -19.73
N THR A 121 -7.87 3.18 -18.73
CA THR A 121 -8.09 1.75 -18.49
C THR A 121 -9.59 1.45 -18.46
N SER A 122 -9.96 0.17 -18.45
CA SER A 122 -11.33 -0.32 -18.23
C SER A 122 -11.91 0.10 -16.88
N LYS A 123 -11.07 0.56 -15.94
CA LYS A 123 -11.47 1.05 -14.61
C LYS A 123 -11.41 2.57 -14.49
N GLY A 124 -11.06 3.30 -15.54
CA GLY A 124 -10.88 4.76 -15.54
C GLY A 124 -9.45 5.19 -15.83
N ASN A 125 -9.19 6.49 -15.74
CA ASN A 125 -7.89 7.09 -15.95
C ASN A 125 -7.00 6.83 -14.73
N MET A 126 -5.85 6.19 -14.96
CA MET A 126 -4.87 5.84 -13.94
C MET A 126 -3.65 6.74 -14.03
N ASN A 127 -3.23 7.34 -12.92
CA ASN A 127 -2.08 8.25 -12.89
C ASN A 127 -0.74 7.47 -12.85
N PRO A 128 0.41 8.15 -13.04
CA PRO A 128 1.72 7.51 -13.00
C PRO A 128 2.07 6.77 -11.71
N ASP A 129 1.68 7.29 -10.55
CA ASP A 129 2.01 6.64 -9.27
C ASP A 129 1.32 5.27 -9.13
N ASN A 130 0.04 5.22 -9.50
CA ASN A 130 -0.74 3.99 -9.50
C ASN A 130 -0.26 3.01 -10.57
N LEU A 131 0.16 3.52 -11.73
CA LEU A 131 0.81 2.71 -12.76
C LEU A 131 2.12 2.09 -12.24
N ILE A 132 2.97 2.86 -11.55
CA ILE A 132 4.21 2.34 -10.94
C ILE A 132 3.89 1.20 -9.96
N TYR A 133 2.96 1.42 -9.04
CA TYR A 133 2.58 0.38 -8.08
C TYR A 133 1.99 -0.86 -8.76
N THR A 134 1.12 -0.65 -9.75
CA THR A 134 0.45 -1.74 -10.50
C THR A 134 1.47 -2.58 -11.26
N TYR A 135 2.41 -1.95 -11.96
CA TYR A 135 3.45 -2.67 -12.69
C TYR A 135 4.52 -3.28 -11.79
N SER A 136 4.83 -2.67 -10.64
CA SER A 136 5.67 -3.31 -9.62
C SER A 136 5.05 -4.62 -9.11
N LYS A 137 3.73 -4.67 -8.86
CA LYS A 137 3.03 -5.93 -8.52
C LYS A 137 3.15 -6.97 -9.64
N ILE A 138 2.91 -6.57 -10.89
CA ILE A 138 2.98 -7.47 -12.05
C ILE A 138 4.38 -8.09 -12.19
N VAL A 139 5.43 -7.26 -12.11
CA VAL A 139 6.81 -7.73 -12.28
C VAL A 139 7.28 -8.52 -11.04
N ALA A 140 6.89 -8.11 -9.83
CA ALA A 140 7.20 -8.87 -8.61
C ALA A 140 6.55 -10.26 -8.62
N PHE A 141 5.34 -10.41 -9.16
CA PHE A 141 4.66 -11.71 -9.32
C PHE A 141 5.47 -12.69 -10.17
N TYR A 142 6.20 -12.19 -11.17
CA TYR A 142 7.04 -13.01 -12.04
C TYR A 142 8.16 -13.72 -11.26
N LYS A 143 8.70 -13.10 -10.20
CA LYS A 143 9.80 -13.65 -9.37
C LYS A 143 9.50 -15.06 -8.88
N THR A 144 8.28 -15.30 -8.41
CA THR A 144 7.88 -16.55 -7.76
C THR A 144 7.13 -17.49 -8.71
N ASN A 145 6.41 -16.96 -9.70
CA ASN A 145 5.53 -17.75 -10.56
C ASN A 145 6.15 -18.06 -11.93
N ASN A 146 7.28 -17.42 -12.28
CA ASN A 146 7.93 -17.50 -13.59
C ASN A 146 6.98 -17.24 -14.79
N ARG A 147 5.93 -16.46 -14.55
CA ARG A 147 4.93 -16.03 -15.54
C ARG A 147 4.32 -14.71 -15.11
N LEU A 148 3.74 -13.97 -16.06
CA LEU A 148 2.91 -12.81 -15.75
C LEU A 148 1.53 -13.25 -15.19
N PRO A 149 0.92 -12.46 -14.28
CA PRO A 149 -0.37 -12.79 -13.69
C PRO A 149 -1.51 -12.66 -14.71
N ASN A 150 -2.58 -13.45 -14.59
CA ASN A 150 -3.72 -13.35 -15.52
C ASN A 150 -4.52 -12.05 -15.32
N THR A 151 -4.49 -11.54 -14.09
CA THR A 151 -5.15 -10.29 -13.69
C THR A 151 -4.31 -9.55 -12.65
N VAL A 152 -4.49 -8.24 -12.55
CA VAL A 152 -3.94 -7.42 -11.45
C VAL A 152 -5.02 -6.55 -10.84
N SER A 153 -5.11 -6.53 -9.51
CA SER A 153 -6.06 -5.67 -8.80
C SER A 153 -5.57 -4.22 -8.76
N VAL A 154 -6.48 -3.28 -8.97
CA VAL A 154 -6.23 -1.83 -8.98
C VAL A 154 -7.29 -1.13 -8.13
N LYS A 155 -6.94 0.02 -7.56
CA LYS A 155 -7.83 0.86 -6.76
C LYS A 155 -7.38 2.33 -6.85
N PRO A 156 -8.22 3.31 -6.50
CA PRO A 156 -7.81 4.72 -6.53
C PRO A 156 -6.56 4.96 -5.66
N TRP A 157 -5.61 5.74 -6.16
CA TRP A 157 -4.36 6.10 -5.50
C TRP A 157 -4.57 6.90 -4.21
N SER A 158 -5.66 7.65 -4.10
CA SER A 158 -6.05 8.27 -2.83
C SER A 158 -6.32 7.23 -1.72
N THR A 159 -6.83 6.05 -2.08
CA THR A 159 -7.08 4.94 -1.15
C THR A 159 -5.83 4.11 -0.84
N THR A 160 -4.76 4.22 -1.65
CA THR A 160 -3.44 3.70 -1.28
C THR A 160 -2.69 4.65 -0.35
N LYS A 161 -2.96 5.96 -0.39
CA LYS A 161 -2.38 6.98 0.51
C LYS A 161 -2.92 6.95 1.94
N SER A 162 -4.12 6.40 2.15
CA SER A 162 -4.78 6.41 3.46
C SER A 162 -4.27 5.30 4.39
N THR A 163 -4.02 5.67 5.65
CA THR A 163 -3.64 4.79 6.77
C THR A 163 -4.52 3.55 6.82
N SER A 164 -3.89 2.37 6.97
CA SER A 164 -4.46 1.06 6.63
C SER A 164 -5.59 0.58 7.54
N GLU A 165 -6.55 -0.15 6.95
CA GLU A 165 -7.58 -0.96 7.62
C GLU A 165 -7.02 -2.17 8.41
N GLY A 166 -5.71 -2.19 8.70
CA GLY A 166 -5.00 -3.34 9.27
C GLY A 166 -5.05 -4.60 8.38
N SER A 167 -4.12 -5.53 8.59
CA SER A 167 -4.32 -6.90 8.08
C SER A 167 -5.36 -7.59 8.97
N PRO A 168 -6.36 -8.32 8.41
CA PRO A 168 -7.33 -9.06 9.21
C PRO A 168 -6.69 -9.99 10.23
N ALA A 169 -5.59 -10.67 9.88
CA ALA A 169 -4.85 -11.55 10.78
C ALA A 169 -4.22 -10.80 11.96
N THR A 170 -3.72 -9.58 11.73
CA THR A 170 -3.15 -8.74 12.79
C THR A 170 -4.21 -8.25 13.76
N ILE A 171 -5.35 -7.79 13.23
CA ILE A 171 -6.49 -7.35 14.05
C ILE A 171 -7.04 -8.52 14.88
N ASP A 172 -7.18 -9.69 14.26
CA ASP A 172 -7.62 -10.91 14.93
C ASP A 172 -6.71 -11.31 16.10
N ALA A 173 -5.38 -11.26 15.89
CA ALA A 173 -4.41 -11.54 16.94
C ALA A 173 -4.49 -10.53 18.10
N ILE A 174 -4.71 -9.25 17.81
CA ILE A 174 -4.88 -8.20 18.85
C ILE A 174 -6.11 -8.51 19.69
N PHE A 175 -7.25 -8.80 19.06
CA PHE A 175 -8.50 -9.06 19.78
C PHE A 175 -8.43 -10.35 20.59
N LYS A 176 -7.86 -11.44 20.07
CA LYS A 176 -7.62 -12.68 20.82
C LYS A 176 -6.72 -12.46 22.04
N LYS A 177 -5.71 -11.60 21.93
CA LYS A 177 -4.82 -11.28 23.04
C LYS A 177 -5.54 -10.45 24.11
N ALA A 178 -6.31 -9.45 23.68
CA ALA A 178 -7.07 -8.58 24.58
C ALA A 178 -8.21 -9.33 25.31
N ALA A 179 -8.84 -10.32 24.66
CA ALA A 179 -9.93 -11.10 25.25
C ALA A 179 -9.52 -11.87 26.52
N LYS A 180 -8.22 -12.09 26.75
CA LYS A 180 -7.71 -12.77 27.95
C LYS A 180 -7.84 -11.94 29.23
N TYR A 181 -8.00 -10.63 29.13
CA TYR A 181 -8.08 -9.76 30.30
C TYR A 181 -9.48 -9.77 30.92
N GLY A 182 -9.53 -9.85 32.25
CA GLY A 182 -10.75 -9.77 33.03
C GLY A 182 -11.26 -8.34 33.21
N TYR A 183 -12.37 -8.21 33.93
CA TYR A 183 -12.91 -6.91 34.33
C TYR A 183 -12.50 -6.58 35.77
N SER A 184 -12.06 -5.35 36.01
CA SER A 184 -11.75 -4.85 37.35
C SER A 184 -11.81 -3.33 37.40
N HIS A 185 -12.36 -2.77 38.48
CA HIS A 185 -12.35 -1.32 38.73
C HIS A 185 -10.97 -0.79 39.18
N ALA A 186 -9.99 -1.67 39.42
CA ALA A 186 -8.68 -1.27 39.94
C ALA A 186 -7.70 -0.77 38.87
N ALA A 187 -8.01 -0.94 37.58
CA ALA A 187 -7.16 -0.47 36.48
C ALA A 187 -7.96 0.38 35.49
N HIS A 188 -7.43 1.58 35.20
CA HIS A 188 -8.03 2.57 34.29
C HIS A 188 -7.15 2.88 33.06
N ASP A 189 -6.00 2.21 32.94
CA ASP A 189 -5.04 2.38 31.86
C ASP A 189 -4.45 1.02 31.40
N ALA A 190 -3.90 1.00 30.19
CA ALA A 190 -3.38 -0.22 29.58
C ALA A 190 -2.22 -0.86 30.36
N ALA A 191 -1.34 -0.07 30.98
CA ALA A 191 -0.18 -0.60 31.69
C ALA A 191 -0.62 -1.35 32.95
N THR A 192 -1.56 -0.76 33.71
CA THR A 192 -2.12 -1.38 34.91
C THR A 192 -2.93 -2.64 34.55
N LEU A 193 -3.74 -2.62 33.47
CA LEU A 193 -4.45 -3.81 32.99
C LEU A 193 -3.52 -4.96 32.60
N VAL A 194 -2.40 -4.67 31.95
CA VAL A 194 -1.38 -5.69 31.64
C VAL A 194 -0.76 -6.25 32.92
N LYS A 195 -0.52 -5.42 33.92
CA LYS A 195 0.09 -5.81 35.20
C LYS A 195 -0.82 -6.73 36.03
N ILE A 196 -2.11 -6.40 36.14
CA ILE A 196 -3.03 -7.11 37.04
C ILE A 196 -3.90 -8.16 36.34
N GLY A 197 -3.88 -8.21 35.00
CA GLY A 197 -4.66 -9.16 34.21
C GLY A 197 -6.14 -8.80 34.04
N ALA A 198 -6.57 -7.63 34.54
CA ALA A 198 -7.94 -7.15 34.45
C ALA A 198 -8.00 -5.62 34.45
N GLY A 199 -9.08 -5.03 33.95
CA GLY A 199 -9.30 -3.58 34.03
C GLY A 199 -10.69 -3.17 33.60
N ASP A 200 -10.97 -1.88 33.66
CA ASP A 200 -12.28 -1.34 33.32
C ASP A 200 -12.37 -0.95 31.82
N CYS A 201 -13.46 -0.27 31.44
CA CYS A 201 -13.65 0.17 30.07
C CYS A 201 -12.59 1.19 29.60
N TRP A 202 -11.98 1.96 30.53
CA TRP A 202 -10.91 2.89 30.23
C TRP A 202 -9.63 2.13 29.91
N ALA A 203 -9.25 1.19 30.78
CA ALA A 203 -8.05 0.40 30.63
C ALA A 203 -8.08 -0.47 29.36
N MET A 204 -9.21 -1.16 29.11
CA MET A 204 -9.37 -1.99 27.93
C MET A 204 -9.36 -1.16 26.64
N SER A 205 -10.01 0.02 26.65
CA SER A 205 -10.03 0.90 25.48
C SER A 205 -8.65 1.48 25.18
N ASP A 206 -7.91 1.89 26.21
CA ASP A 206 -6.53 2.37 26.07
C ASP A 206 -5.61 1.26 25.54
N TYR A 207 -5.75 0.03 26.05
CA TYR A 207 -4.99 -1.12 25.57
C TYR A 207 -5.24 -1.39 24.09
N LEU A 208 -6.51 -1.58 23.71
CA LEU A 208 -6.89 -1.86 22.32
C LEU A 208 -6.45 -0.75 21.37
N PHE A 209 -6.66 0.51 21.76
CA PHE A 209 -6.23 1.66 20.97
C PHE A 209 -4.71 1.69 20.75
N LYS A 210 -3.92 1.45 21.80
CA LYS A 210 -2.45 1.37 21.71
C LYS A 210 -1.99 0.23 20.80
N GLN A 211 -2.58 -0.97 20.92
CA GLN A 211 -2.24 -2.11 20.07
C GLN A 211 -2.60 -1.86 18.60
N LEU A 212 -3.80 -1.33 18.33
CA LEU A 212 -4.25 -1.00 16.98
C LEU A 212 -3.39 0.11 16.36
N LYS A 213 -3.06 1.16 17.14
CA LYS A 213 -2.15 2.23 16.73
C LYS A 213 -0.75 1.70 16.38
N ALA A 214 -0.19 0.83 17.23
CA ALA A 214 1.11 0.20 16.98
C ALA A 214 1.08 -0.67 15.71
N ALA A 215 -0.04 -1.34 15.46
CA ALA A 215 -0.28 -2.11 14.23
C ALA A 215 -0.68 -1.24 13.01
N LYS A 216 -0.69 0.09 13.14
CA LYS A 216 -1.07 1.05 12.08
C LYS A 216 -2.49 0.80 11.54
N VAL A 217 -3.38 0.35 12.42
CA VAL A 217 -4.81 0.24 12.16
C VAL A 217 -5.47 1.53 12.60
N LYS A 218 -6.18 2.18 11.67
CA LYS A 218 -6.95 3.39 12.01
C LYS A 218 -7.99 3.05 13.07
N ALA A 219 -7.90 3.68 14.23
CA ALA A 219 -8.73 3.38 15.38
C ALA A 219 -9.15 4.67 16.10
N ARG A 220 -10.20 4.58 16.90
CA ARG A 220 -10.64 5.68 17.76
C ARG A 220 -11.29 5.16 19.03
N ILE A 221 -11.17 5.93 20.09
CA ILE A 221 -11.92 5.72 21.33
C ILE A 221 -13.13 6.64 21.30
N ILE A 222 -14.31 6.07 21.52
CA ILE A 222 -15.56 6.80 21.68
C ILE A 222 -16.00 6.72 23.14
N GLN A 223 -16.54 7.82 23.66
CA GLN A 223 -17.11 7.93 24.99
C GLN A 223 -18.58 8.32 24.91
N TYR A 224 -19.44 7.64 25.67
CA TYR A 224 -20.89 7.83 25.66
C TYR A 224 -21.53 7.30 26.95
N PRO A 225 -22.72 7.80 27.33
CA PRO A 225 -23.46 7.27 28.47
C PRO A 225 -24.12 5.93 28.12
N THR A 226 -24.31 5.11 29.14
CA THR A 226 -25.02 3.83 29.11
C THR A 226 -25.91 3.70 30.34
N ALA A 227 -26.75 2.67 30.40
CA ALA A 227 -27.54 2.37 31.60
C ALA A 227 -26.71 2.08 32.86
N TYR A 228 -25.41 1.74 32.69
CA TYR A 228 -24.52 1.33 33.79
C TYR A 228 -23.46 2.36 34.16
N ALA A 229 -23.13 3.28 33.25
CA ALA A 229 -22.11 4.30 33.45
C ALA A 229 -22.35 5.50 32.53
N SER A 230 -22.22 6.72 33.07
CA SER A 230 -22.42 7.98 32.34
C SER A 230 -21.28 8.31 31.36
N ASN A 231 -20.12 7.67 31.52
CA ASN A 231 -18.87 7.98 30.79
C ASN A 231 -18.18 6.72 30.23
N HIS A 232 -18.95 5.74 29.80
CA HIS A 232 -18.45 4.48 29.24
C HIS A 232 -17.62 4.69 27.97
N ARG A 233 -16.64 3.82 27.75
CA ARG A 233 -15.71 3.89 26.61
C ARG A 233 -15.65 2.58 25.84
N SER A 234 -15.54 2.68 24.53
CA SER A 234 -15.24 1.54 23.66
C SER A 234 -14.39 1.97 22.47
N VAL A 235 -13.82 0.98 21.78
CA VAL A 235 -12.96 1.22 20.61
C VAL A 235 -13.70 0.92 19.32
N GLN A 236 -13.48 1.79 18.34
CA GLN A 236 -13.83 1.57 16.94
C GLN A 236 -12.56 1.49 16.10
N TYR A 237 -12.61 0.68 15.06
CA TYR A 237 -11.54 0.56 14.08
C TYR A 237 -12.11 0.71 12.66
N TYR A 238 -11.29 1.23 11.75
CA TYR A 238 -11.71 1.49 10.39
C TYR A 238 -11.54 0.24 9.53
N LYS A 239 -12.63 -0.19 8.89
CA LYS A 239 -12.68 -1.40 8.05
C LYS A 239 -13.67 -1.19 6.92
N ASN A 240 -13.31 -1.56 5.70
CA ASN A 240 -14.14 -1.44 4.50
C ASN A 240 -14.76 -0.04 4.30
N GLY A 241 -13.99 1.01 4.56
CA GLY A 241 -14.45 2.39 4.42
C GLY A 241 -15.41 2.90 5.50
N ALA A 242 -15.61 2.15 6.60
CA ALA A 242 -16.49 2.55 7.71
C ALA A 242 -15.84 2.34 9.07
N TRP A 243 -16.34 3.05 10.09
CA TRP A 243 -16.00 2.79 11.48
C TRP A 243 -16.83 1.61 11.99
N VAL A 244 -16.14 0.61 12.55
CA VAL A 244 -16.75 -0.60 13.08
C VAL A 244 -16.36 -0.74 14.56
N ASN A 245 -17.32 -1.11 15.40
CA ASN A 245 -17.05 -1.41 16.82
C ASN A 245 -16.16 -2.63 16.95
N VAL A 246 -15.25 -2.62 17.93
CA VAL A 246 -14.54 -3.85 18.31
C VAL A 246 -15.58 -4.91 18.69
N PRO A 247 -15.52 -6.13 18.11
CA PRO A 247 -16.53 -7.16 18.33
C PRO A 247 -16.23 -7.96 19.61
N TYR A 248 -16.32 -7.30 20.78
CA TYR A 248 -15.98 -7.88 22.09
C TYR A 248 -16.62 -9.27 22.32
N ARG A 249 -17.91 -9.42 21.99
CA ARG A 249 -18.67 -10.68 22.13
C ARG A 249 -18.08 -11.83 21.29
N THR A 250 -17.72 -11.55 20.04
CA THR A 250 -17.23 -12.55 19.09
C THR A 250 -15.90 -13.17 19.53
N TYR A 251 -15.09 -12.42 20.27
CA TYR A 251 -13.77 -12.86 20.73
C TYR A 251 -13.78 -13.39 22.16
N GLY A 252 -14.95 -13.46 22.82
CA GLY A 252 -15.08 -13.99 24.18
C GLY A 252 -14.49 -13.09 25.25
N PHE A 253 -14.51 -11.77 25.05
CA PHE A 253 -14.15 -10.82 26.11
C PHE A 253 -15.09 -10.97 27.32
N ASN A 254 -14.62 -10.57 28.50
CA ASN A 254 -15.47 -10.47 29.68
C ASN A 254 -16.75 -9.67 29.36
N SER A 255 -17.90 -10.16 29.83
CA SER A 255 -19.21 -9.63 29.46
C SER A 255 -19.41 -8.16 29.83
N MET A 256 -18.67 -7.65 30.81
CA MET A 256 -18.67 -6.24 31.21
C MET A 256 -18.17 -5.29 30.11
N PHE A 257 -17.40 -5.78 29.13
CA PHE A 257 -16.94 -4.99 27.99
C PHE A 257 -17.91 -4.99 26.80
N ASN A 258 -19.01 -5.74 26.87
CA ASN A 258 -19.90 -5.94 25.73
C ASN A 258 -20.77 -4.73 25.40
N ASN A 259 -20.80 -3.72 26.25
CA ASN A 259 -21.53 -2.50 25.98
C ASN A 259 -20.76 -1.68 24.92
N VAL A 260 -21.33 -1.59 23.73
CA VAL A 260 -20.74 -0.89 22.59
C VAL A 260 -21.76 0.09 21.99
N GLY A 261 -21.34 1.32 21.80
CA GLY A 261 -22.09 2.39 21.17
C GLY A 261 -21.68 2.56 19.71
N SER A 262 -22.63 2.87 18.84
CA SER A 262 -22.34 3.25 17.44
C SER A 262 -21.98 4.74 17.32
N SER A 263 -22.37 5.56 18.30
CA SER A 263 -22.17 7.01 18.35
C SER A 263 -21.68 7.46 19.73
N GLY A 264 -20.85 8.51 19.77
CA GLY A 264 -20.31 9.09 20.99
C GLY A 264 -19.22 10.11 20.70
N THR A 265 -18.73 10.80 21.72
CA THR A 265 -17.64 11.77 21.58
C THR A 265 -16.34 11.03 21.29
N VAL A 266 -15.64 11.40 20.22
CA VAL A 266 -14.32 10.85 19.90
C VAL A 266 -13.29 11.53 20.80
N ILE A 267 -12.67 10.77 21.70
CA ILE A 267 -11.70 11.30 22.66
C ILE A 267 -10.24 10.99 22.29
N ALA A 268 -10.03 10.05 21.36
CA ALA A 268 -8.73 9.75 20.77
C ALA A 268 -8.90 9.12 19.39
N SER A 269 -8.00 9.41 18.45
CA SER A 269 -7.96 8.76 17.13
C SER A 269 -6.54 8.62 16.59
N CYS A 270 -6.28 7.57 15.80
CA CYS A 270 -5.03 7.33 15.09
C CYS A 270 -5.27 6.80 13.68
#